data_AF-A0A1C5ECV5-F1
#
_entry.id   AF-A0A1C5ECV5-F1
#
_cell.length_a   1.000
_cell.length_b   1.000
_cell.length_c   1.000
_cell.angle_alpha   90.00
_cell.angle_beta   90.00
_cell.angle_gamma   90.00
#
_symmetry.space_group_name_H-M   'P 1'
#
loop_
_entity.id
_entity.type
_entity.pdbx_description
1 polymer ?
#
loop_
_entity_poly.entity_id
_entity_poly.type
_entity_poly.pdbx_seq_one_letter_code
_entity_poly.pdbx_strand_id
1 'polypeptide(L)'
;MPDETSETAAWLFASHAAVALSGARIHDQLVQAVDTRHVIGEAMGILMAGRRLTEDQAFDVLRRFSEEHNIKLREVARQVTELGRLPRAT
;
A
#
# COMPACT_ATOMS: atom_id res chain seq x y z
N MET A 1 -32.19 -36.61 19.80
CA MET A 1 -31.56 -36.41 18.48
C MET A 1 -30.90 -35.04 18.51
N PRO A 2 -29.55 -34.95 18.61
CA PRO A 2 -28.87 -33.65 18.54
C PRO A 2 -28.61 -33.22 17.08
N ASP A 3 -28.60 -31.90 16.88
CA ASP A 3 -27.69 -31.18 15.96
C ASP A 3 -27.97 -30.90 14.45
N GLU A 4 -29.14 -31.18 13.86
CA GLU A 4 -29.34 -30.78 12.44
C GLU A 4 -29.48 -29.25 12.22
N THR A 5 -30.04 -28.52 13.19
CA THR A 5 -30.23 -27.06 13.10
C THR A 5 -28.97 -26.26 13.47
N SER A 6 -28.10 -26.80 14.31
CA SER A 6 -26.80 -26.20 14.63
C SER A 6 -25.82 -26.30 13.46
N GLU A 7 -25.83 -27.42 12.73
CA GLU A 7 -24.88 -27.67 11.64
C GLU A 7 -25.21 -26.82 10.40
N THR A 8 -26.49 -26.67 10.07
CA THR A 8 -26.95 -25.77 9.00
C THR A 8 -26.73 -24.29 9.33
N ALA A 9 -26.97 -23.89 10.59
CA ALA A 9 -26.65 -22.54 11.04
C ALA A 9 -25.14 -22.25 10.98
N ALA A 10 -24.30 -23.19 11.42
CA ALA A 10 -22.84 -23.06 11.37
C ALA A 10 -22.32 -22.89 9.92
N TRP A 11 -22.85 -23.64 8.96
CA TRP A 11 -22.45 -23.56 7.56
C TRP A 11 -22.83 -22.22 6.91
N LEU A 12 -24.02 -21.70 7.25
CA LEU A 12 -24.49 -20.39 6.77
C LEU A 12 -23.63 -19.24 7.31
N PHE A 13 -23.28 -19.28 8.61
CA PHE A 13 -22.41 -18.29 9.22
C PHE A 13 -20.98 -18.36 8.68
N ALA A 14 -20.43 -19.57 8.47
CA ALA A 14 -19.12 -19.74 7.86
C ALA A 14 -19.05 -19.14 6.45
N SER A 15 -20.10 -19.33 5.65
CA SER A 15 -20.20 -18.74 4.30
C SER A 15 -20.26 -17.21 4.34
N HIS A 16 -21.07 -16.63 5.23
CA HIS A 16 -21.15 -15.17 5.40
C HIS A 16 -19.83 -14.60 5.92
N ALA A 17 -19.18 -15.26 6.88
CA ALA A 17 -17.88 -14.84 7.40
C ALA A 17 -16.79 -14.89 6.33
N ALA A 18 -16.78 -15.92 5.47
CA ALA A 18 -15.84 -16.02 4.35
C ALA A 18 -16.05 -14.90 3.31
N VAL A 19 -17.31 -14.59 2.97
CA VAL A 19 -17.65 -13.48 2.06
C VAL A 19 -17.29 -12.12 2.67
N ALA A 20 -17.62 -11.89 3.93
CA ALA A 20 -17.28 -10.64 4.64
C ALA A 20 -15.76 -10.46 4.78
N LEU A 21 -15.02 -11.53 5.10
CA LEU A 21 -13.56 -11.50 5.18
C LEU A 21 -12.91 -11.28 3.81
N SER A 22 -13.45 -11.87 2.75
CA SER A 22 -13.00 -11.62 1.38
C SER A 22 -13.27 -10.17 0.96
N GLY A 23 -14.46 -9.64 1.27
CA GLY A 23 -14.81 -8.24 1.04
C GLY A 23 -13.90 -7.27 1.79
N ALA A 24 -13.62 -7.54 3.07
CA ALA A 24 -12.67 -6.77 3.87
C ALA A 24 -11.26 -6.80 3.28
N ARG A 25 -10.78 -7.95 2.81
CA ARG A 25 -9.46 -8.07 2.15
C ARG A 25 -9.38 -7.27 0.86
N ILE A 26 -10.41 -7.30 0.02
CA ILE A 26 -10.45 -6.53 -1.23
C ILE A 26 -10.53 -5.03 -0.93
N HIS A 27 -11.33 -4.64 0.07
CA HIS A 27 -11.40 -3.26 0.54
C HIS A 27 -10.05 -2.77 1.06
N ASP A 28 -9.39 -3.54 1.93
CA ASP A 28 -8.05 -3.24 2.43
C ASP A 28 -7.03 -3.14 1.29
N GLN A 29 -7.06 -4.08 0.33
CA GLN A 29 -6.17 -4.04 -0.83
C GLN A 29 -6.38 -2.78 -1.68
N LEU A 30 -7.64 -2.37 -1.89
CA LEU A 30 -7.96 -1.18 -2.67
C LEU A 30 -7.55 0.11 -1.95
N VAL A 31 -7.86 0.22 -0.66
CA VAL A 31 -7.47 1.37 0.18
C VAL A 31 -5.96 1.47 0.23
N GLN A 32 -5.26 0.36 0.47
CA GLN A 32 -3.80 0.32 0.45
C GLN A 32 -3.25 0.75 -0.92
N ALA A 33 -3.87 0.36 -2.04
CA ALA A 33 -3.42 0.77 -3.36
C ALA A 33 -3.60 2.27 -3.62
N VAL A 34 -4.71 2.86 -3.17
CA VAL A 34 -4.98 4.30 -3.31
C VAL A 34 -4.02 5.12 -2.44
N ASP A 35 -3.86 4.74 -1.18
CA ASP A 35 -2.94 5.42 -0.25
C ASP A 35 -1.49 5.33 -0.74
N THR A 36 -1.10 4.18 -1.29
CA THR A 36 0.22 3.99 -1.91
C THR A 36 0.43 4.95 -3.08
N ARG A 37 -0.58 5.12 -3.95
CA ARG A 37 -0.47 6.04 -5.09
C ARG A 37 -0.38 7.49 -4.63
N HIS A 38 -1.11 7.87 -3.59
CA HIS A 38 -1.09 9.23 -3.07
C HIS A 38 0.28 9.61 -2.51
N VAL A 39 0.86 8.80 -1.61
CA VAL A 39 2.16 9.10 -0.98
C VAL A 39 3.31 9.08 -1.99
N ILE A 40 3.26 8.22 -3.02
CA ILE A 40 4.24 8.24 -4.12
C ILE A 40 4.13 9.56 -4.91
N GLY A 41 2.92 10.00 -5.23
CA GLY A 41 2.69 11.28 -5.92
C GLY A 41 3.23 12.49 -5.15
N GLU A 42 3.00 12.54 -3.84
CA GLU A 42 3.50 13.60 -2.97
C GLU A 42 5.04 13.63 -2.93
N ALA A 43 5.66 12.47 -2.72
CA ALA A 43 7.10 12.33 -2.73
C ALA A 43 7.73 12.73 -4.08
N MET A 44 7.10 12.36 -5.20
CA MET A 44 7.54 12.80 -6.53
C MET A 44 7.48 14.32 -6.65
N GLY A 45 6.38 14.96 -6.23
CA GLY A 45 6.25 16.42 -6.25
C GLY A 45 7.37 17.15 -5.47
N ILE A 46 7.74 16.63 -4.31
CA ILE A 46 8.86 17.14 -3.50
C ILE A 46 10.18 17.05 -4.27
N LEU A 47 10.46 15.90 -4.89
CA LEU A 47 11.69 15.70 -5.66
C LEU A 47 11.73 16.56 -6.93
N MET A 48 10.60 16.70 -7.64
CA MET A 48 10.46 17.57 -8.80
C MET A 48 10.78 19.03 -8.43
N ALA A 49 10.20 19.54 -7.35
CA ALA A 49 10.44 20.91 -6.89
C ALA A 49 11.88 21.13 -6.40
N GLY A 50 12.43 20.19 -5.61
CA GLY A 50 13.76 20.33 -5.01
C GLY A 50 14.93 20.10 -5.97
N ARG A 51 14.72 19.31 -7.04
CA ARG A 51 15.79 18.88 -7.95
C ARG A 51 15.53 19.19 -9.43
N ARG A 52 14.44 19.90 -9.75
CA ARG A 52 14.00 20.21 -11.13
C ARG A 52 13.87 18.97 -12.01
N LEU A 53 13.34 17.89 -11.45
CA LEU A 53 13.12 16.64 -12.15
C LEU A 53 11.76 16.66 -12.86
N THR A 54 11.66 15.92 -13.96
CA THR A 54 10.36 15.53 -14.52
C THR A 54 9.69 14.49 -13.63
N GLU A 55 8.39 14.24 -13.84
CA GLU A 55 7.65 13.18 -13.12
C GLU A 55 8.31 11.81 -13.29
N ASP A 56 8.63 11.43 -14.54
CA ASP A 56 9.30 10.16 -14.84
C ASP A 56 10.65 10.04 -14.12
N GLN A 57 11.45 11.11 -14.11
CA GLN A 57 12.73 11.15 -13.42
C GLN A 57 12.57 11.03 -11.90
N ALA A 58 11.56 11.68 -11.32
CA ALA A 58 11.28 11.59 -9.89
C ALA A 58 10.83 10.18 -9.50
N PHE A 59 9.98 9.54 -10.29
CA PHE A 59 9.58 8.15 -10.10
C PHE A 59 10.79 7.20 -10.18
N ASP A 60 11.64 7.38 -11.19
CA ASP A 60 12.85 6.58 -11.37
C ASP A 60 13.83 6.71 -10.20
N VAL A 61 13.94 7.89 -9.59
CA VAL A 61 14.76 8.11 -8.39
C VAL A 61 14.22 7.29 -7.21
N LEU A 62 12.90 7.33 -6.97
CA LEU A 62 12.27 6.54 -5.91
C LEU A 62 12.43 5.03 -6.17
N ARG A 63 12.23 4.60 -7.42
CA ARG A 63 12.36 3.21 -7.85
C ARG A 63 13.79 2.69 -7.66
N ARG A 64 14.80 3.42 -8.12
CA ARG A 64 16.21 3.04 -7.95
C ARG A 64 16.59 2.92 -6.47
N PHE A 65 16.21 3.89 -5.64
CA PHE A 65 16.47 3.82 -4.21
C PHE A 65 15.77 2.61 -3.55
N SER A 66 14.54 2.32 -3.95
CA SER A 66 13.79 1.13 -3.52
C SER A 66 14.53 -0.16 -3.87
N GLU A 67 15.01 -0.29 -5.11
CA GLU A 67 15.76 -1.46 -5.60
C GLU A 67 17.13 -1.59 -4.93
N GLU A 68 17.91 -0.51 -4.86
CA GLU A 68 19.27 -0.49 -4.29
C GLU A 68 19.27 -0.83 -2.80
N HIS A 69 18.23 -0.42 -2.05
CA HIS A 69 18.13 -0.64 -0.61
C HIS A 69 17.18 -1.79 -0.24
N ASN A 70 16.53 -2.43 -1.22
CA ASN A 70 15.53 -3.48 -1.01
C ASN A 70 14.42 -3.05 -0.02
N ILE A 71 13.95 -1.80 -0.15
CA ILE A 71 12.88 -1.22 0.68
C ILE A 71 11.67 -1.03 -0.22
N LYS A 72 10.45 -1.26 0.30
CA LYS A 72 9.21 -1.04 -0.48
C LYS A 72 9.13 0.42 -0.97
N LEU A 73 8.78 0.62 -2.25
CA LEU A 73 8.68 1.95 -2.87
C LEU A 73 7.81 2.94 -2.06
N ARG A 74 6.68 2.47 -1.51
CA ARG A 74 5.80 3.26 -0.64
C ARG A 74 6.53 3.80 0.60
N GLU A 75 7.40 2.99 1.18
CA GLU A 75 8.16 3.36 2.37
C GLU A 75 9.25 4.37 2.03
N VAL A 76 9.91 4.22 0.88
CA VAL A 76 10.82 5.25 0.34
C VAL A 76 10.08 6.58 0.13
N ALA A 77 8.89 6.53 -0.48
CA ALA A 77 8.07 7.71 -0.69
C ALA A 77 7.67 8.38 0.64
N ARG A 78 7.24 7.61 1.64
CA ARG A 78 6.95 8.11 3.00
C ARG A 78 8.15 8.86 3.60
N GLN A 79 9.34 8.27 3.53
CA GLN A 79 10.56 8.91 4.05
C GLN A 79 10.90 10.21 3.30
N VAL A 80 10.65 10.27 1.98
CA VAL A 80 10.83 11.51 1.20
C VAL A 80 9.83 12.59 1.64
N THR A 81 8.56 12.23 1.82
CA THR A 81 7.53 13.15 2.31
C THR A 81 7.91 13.72 3.69
N GLU A 82 8.40 12.87 4.59
CA GLU A 82 8.81 13.29 5.93
C GLU A 82 10.08 14.16 5.96
N LEU A 83 11.05 13.86 5.09
CA LEU A 83 12.34 14.55 5.07
C LEU A 83 12.40 15.76 4.12
N GLY A 84 11.44 15.88 3.20
CA GLY A 84 11.48 16.84 2.10
C GLY A 84 12.56 16.55 1.04
N ARG A 85 13.19 15.37 1.09
CA ARG A 85 14.30 14.96 0.19
C ARG A 85 14.54 13.45 0.28
N LEU A 86 15.31 12.91 -0.67
CA LEU A 86 15.75 11.52 -0.63
C LEU A 86 16.54 11.19 0.66
N PRO A 87 16.27 10.05 1.31
CA PRO A 87 17.05 9.58 2.46
C PRO A 87 18.52 9.36 2.08
N ARG A 88 19.42 9.45 3.07
CA ARG A 88 20.82 9.06 2.86
C ARG A 88 20.96 7.59 3.24
N ALA A 89 21.50 6.79 2.34
CA ALA A 89 22.02 5.47 2.68
C ALA A 89 23.02 5.62 3.85
N THR A 90 22.83 4.86 4.92
CA THR A 90 23.81 4.74 6.00
C THR A 90 24.73 3.56 5.72
#